data_AF-A0A3C0ERK2-F1
#
_entry.id   AF-A0A3C0ERK2-F1
#
_cell.length_a   1.000
_cell.length_b   1.000
_cell.length_c   1.000
_cell.angle_alpha   90.00
_cell.angle_beta   90.00
_cell.angle_gamma   90.00
#
_symmetry.space_group_name_H-M   'P 1'
#
loop_
_entity.id
_entity.type
_entity.pdbx_description
1 polymer ?
#
loop_
_entity_poly.entity_id
_entity_poly.type
_entity_poly.pdbx_seq_one_letter_code
_entity_poly.pdbx_strand_id
1 'polypeptide(L)'
;MDFFDHQDKARQKTGYLVWMFFAAVAAIITLTYFVVSLFVVGAGLYQDVQKNPNQPARQFAISDLWNPELLLIVGGIVIAVVVLGSLYKLAELRAGGKVIAESLGGRLLSNGARDVTERKILNVVEEMAIASGVPVPPVYMMDDEDGINAFAAGFSPSDAVIGVTRGCVEKLTRDELQGVMAHEFSHIL
;
A
#
# COMPACT_ATOMS: atom_id res chain seq x y z
N MET A 1 -20.84 19.19 -8.61
CA MET A 1 -20.38 17.79 -8.70
C MET A 1 -20.71 17.16 -7.36
N ASP A 2 -21.51 16.10 -7.36
CA ASP A 2 -21.99 15.48 -6.13
C ASP A 2 -20.93 14.50 -5.60
N PHE A 3 -20.52 14.65 -4.35
CA PHE A 3 -19.46 13.86 -3.72
C PHE A 3 -19.79 12.35 -3.72
N PHE A 4 -21.08 12.03 -3.60
CA PHE A 4 -21.59 10.67 -3.58
C PHE A 4 -21.39 9.94 -4.92
N ASP A 5 -21.51 10.63 -6.06
CA ASP A 5 -21.28 10.04 -7.39
C ASP A 5 -19.83 9.57 -7.59
N HIS A 6 -18.87 10.22 -6.92
CA HIS A 6 -17.47 9.82 -6.97
C HIS A 6 -17.17 8.59 -6.09
N GLN A 7 -17.84 8.46 -4.94
CA GLN A 7 -17.71 7.27 -4.08
C GLN A 7 -18.28 6.01 -4.77
N ASP A 8 -19.43 6.12 -5.44
CA ASP A 8 -20.04 4.99 -6.14
C ASP A 8 -19.22 4.53 -7.35
N LYS A 9 -18.65 5.48 -8.11
CA LYS A 9 -17.71 5.17 -9.20
C LYS A 9 -16.43 4.50 -8.69
N ALA A 10 -15.94 4.89 -7.51
CA ALA A 10 -14.79 4.25 -6.89
C ALA A 10 -15.09 2.80 -6.49
N ARG A 11 -16.27 2.54 -5.90
CA ARG A 11 -16.71 1.19 -5.51
C ARG A 11 -16.88 0.24 -6.70
N GLN A 12 -17.39 0.73 -7.83
CA GLN A 12 -17.51 -0.07 -9.04
C GLN A 12 -16.15 -0.51 -9.61
N LYS A 13 -15.11 0.32 -9.46
CA LYS A 13 -13.75 -0.02 -9.91
C LYS A 13 -13.06 -1.05 -9.03
N THR A 14 -13.47 -1.19 -7.77
CA THR A 14 -12.89 -2.19 -6.85
C THR A 14 -13.04 -3.62 -7.39
N GLY A 15 -14.20 -3.97 -7.94
CA GLY A 15 -14.42 -5.31 -8.53
C GLY A 15 -13.49 -5.59 -9.71
N TYR A 16 -13.30 -4.60 -10.58
CA TYR A 16 -12.38 -4.71 -11.72
C TYR A 16 -10.92 -4.86 -11.27
N LEU A 17 -10.49 -4.10 -10.25
CA LEU A 17 -9.15 -4.21 -9.67
C LEU A 17 -8.90 -5.59 -9.07
N VAL A 18 -9.88 -6.16 -8.36
CA VAL A 18 -9.79 -7.52 -7.79
C VAL A 18 -9.67 -8.56 -8.90
N TRP A 19 -10.45 -8.44 -9.97
CA TRP A 19 -10.33 -9.33 -11.12
C TRP A 19 -8.95 -9.24 -11.79
N MET A 20 -8.44 -8.02 -12.01
CA MET A 20 -7.10 -7.82 -12.55
C MET A 20 -6.00 -8.40 -11.66
N PHE A 21 -6.16 -8.33 -10.33
CA PHE A 21 -5.22 -8.95 -9.39
C PHE A 21 -5.15 -10.47 -9.58
N PHE A 22 -6.30 -11.16 -9.65
CA PHE A 22 -6.32 -12.61 -9.89
C PHE A 22 -5.75 -12.97 -11.28
N ALA A 23 -6.06 -12.17 -12.31
CA ALA A 23 -5.49 -12.36 -13.64
C ALA A 23 -3.96 -12.18 -13.63
N ALA A 24 -3.44 -11.19 -12.91
CA ALA A 24 -2.00 -10.98 -12.75
C ALA A 24 -1.33 -12.14 -12.01
N VAL A 25 -1.92 -12.65 -10.93
CA VAL A 25 -1.39 -13.82 -10.21
C VAL A 25 -1.37 -15.06 -11.11
N ALA A 26 -2.43 -15.31 -11.88
CA ALA A 26 -2.47 -16.41 -12.85
C ALA A 26 -1.41 -16.26 -13.95
N ALA A 27 -1.19 -15.05 -14.45
CA ALA A 27 -0.16 -14.75 -15.43
C ALA A 27 1.25 -14.99 -14.87
N ILE A 28 1.52 -14.58 -13.62
CA ILE A 28 2.80 -14.83 -12.93
C ILE A 28 3.03 -16.33 -12.78
N ILE A 29 2.04 -17.08 -12.27
CA ILE A 29 2.14 -18.54 -12.13
C ILE A 29 2.47 -19.19 -13.48
N THR A 30 1.76 -18.79 -14.54
CA THR A 30 1.95 -19.34 -15.89
C THR A 30 3.35 -19.04 -16.41
N LEU A 31 3.80 -17.79 -16.31
CA LEU A 31 5.12 -17.37 -16.78
C LEU A 31 6.24 -18.07 -16.02
N THR A 32 6.17 -18.08 -14.68
CA THR A 32 7.15 -18.75 -13.83
C THR A 32 7.18 -20.24 -14.11
N TYR A 33 6.02 -20.88 -14.29
CA TYR A 33 5.93 -22.29 -14.67
C TYR A 33 6.66 -22.58 -15.97
N PHE A 34 6.43 -21.80 -17.04
CA PHE A 34 7.10 -22.02 -18.32
C PHE A 34 8.62 -21.83 -18.21
N VAL A 35 9.08 -20.82 -17.47
CA VAL A 35 10.53 -20.58 -17.25
C VAL A 35 11.17 -21.74 -16.51
N VAL A 36 10.57 -22.18 -15.40
CA VAL A 36 11.08 -23.30 -14.61
C VAL A 36 11.01 -24.59 -15.40
N SER A 37 9.92 -24.84 -16.13
CA SER A 37 9.75 -26.02 -16.96
C SER A 37 10.80 -26.10 -18.07
N LEU A 38 11.10 -24.99 -18.73
CA LEU A 38 12.14 -24.94 -19.77
C LEU A 38 13.52 -25.24 -19.17
N PHE A 39 13.81 -24.72 -17.99
CA PHE A 39 15.05 -25.01 -17.26
C PHE A 39 15.15 -26.49 -16.85
N VAL A 40 14.09 -27.07 -16.28
CA VAL A 40 14.04 -28.48 -15.87
C VAL A 40 14.19 -29.42 -17.06
N VAL A 41 13.47 -29.17 -18.15
CA VAL A 41 13.59 -29.97 -19.38
C VAL A 41 14.98 -29.82 -19.98
N GLY A 42 15.51 -28.60 -20.09
CA GLY A 42 16.86 -28.36 -20.60
C GLY A 42 17.95 -29.06 -19.78
N ALA A 43 17.86 -29.00 -18.45
CA ALA A 43 18.76 -29.72 -17.56
C ALA A 43 18.64 -31.24 -17.69
N GLY A 44 17.42 -31.76 -17.85
CA GLY A 44 17.17 -33.18 -18.10
C GLY A 44 17.78 -33.68 -19.41
N LEU A 45 17.63 -32.91 -20.49
CA LEU A 45 18.25 -33.22 -21.80
C LEU A 45 19.77 -33.18 -21.72
N TYR A 46 20.35 -32.17 -21.04
CA TYR A 46 21.80 -32.09 -20.85
C TYR A 46 22.35 -33.29 -20.07
N GLN A 47 21.67 -33.69 -18.99
CA GLN A 47 22.05 -34.86 -18.20
C GLN A 47 21.93 -36.17 -18.98
N ASP A 48 20.91 -36.31 -19.85
CA ASP A 48 20.71 -37.52 -20.66
C ASP A 48 21.86 -37.72 -21.66
N VAL A 49 22.27 -36.66 -22.37
CA VAL A 49 23.43 -36.69 -23.28
C VAL A 49 24.71 -37.08 -22.54
N GLN A 50 24.89 -36.62 -21.31
CA GLN A 50 26.08 -36.93 -20.52
C GLN A 50 26.08 -38.37 -19.97
N LYS A 51 24.92 -38.89 -19.55
CA LYS A 51 24.80 -40.25 -19.00
C LYS A 51 24.77 -41.33 -20.07
N ASN A 52 24.22 -41.03 -21.24
CA ASN A 52 24.02 -41.98 -22.34
C ASN A 52 24.75 -41.54 -23.63
N PRO A 53 26.10 -41.47 -23.64
CA PRO A 53 26.85 -40.91 -24.77
C PRO A 53 26.74 -41.74 -26.06
N ASN A 54 26.35 -43.01 -25.97
CA ASN A 54 26.25 -43.93 -27.11
C ASN A 54 24.84 -44.00 -27.70
N GLN A 55 23.87 -43.27 -27.16
CA GLN A 55 22.50 -43.20 -27.68
C GLN A 55 22.26 -41.85 -28.37
N PRO A 56 21.39 -41.78 -29.39
CA PRO A 56 21.01 -40.51 -29.97
C PRO A 56 20.36 -39.64 -28.90
N ALA A 57 20.77 -38.37 -28.81
CA ALA A 57 20.26 -37.43 -27.83
C ALA A 57 18.73 -37.34 -27.91
N ARG A 58 18.05 -37.42 -26.76
CA ARG A 58 16.61 -37.17 -26.69
C ARG A 58 16.31 -35.79 -27.27
N GLN A 59 15.37 -35.73 -28.20
CA GLN A 59 14.93 -34.47 -28.80
C GLN A 59 13.92 -33.78 -27.90
N PHE A 60 13.97 -32.45 -27.86
CA PHE A 60 12.99 -31.64 -27.15
C PHE A 60 11.60 -31.80 -27.79
N ALA A 61 10.59 -32.06 -26.97
CA ALA A 61 9.18 -32.01 -27.37
C ALA A 61 8.40 -30.99 -26.54
N ILE A 62 7.42 -30.31 -27.15
CA ILE A 62 6.53 -29.37 -26.45
C ILE A 62 5.76 -30.09 -25.32
N SER A 63 5.49 -31.39 -25.47
CA SER A 63 4.88 -32.21 -24.42
C SER A 63 5.75 -32.33 -23.16
N ASP A 64 7.07 -32.20 -23.27
CA ASP A 64 7.96 -32.24 -22.11
C ASP A 64 7.78 -31.02 -21.19
N LEU A 65 7.23 -29.93 -21.73
CA LEU A 65 6.88 -28.73 -20.96
C LEU A 65 5.61 -28.90 -20.12
N TRP A 66 4.89 -30.02 -20.24
CA TRP A 66 3.68 -30.28 -19.46
C TRP A 66 3.97 -31.25 -18.32
N ASN A 67 4.10 -30.72 -17.10
CA ASN A 67 4.27 -31.49 -15.88
C ASN A 67 3.31 -30.97 -14.79
N PRO A 68 2.25 -31.71 -14.45
CA PRO A 68 1.26 -31.27 -13.47
C PRO A 68 1.84 -31.14 -12.05
N GLU A 69 2.80 -31.97 -11.68
CA GLU A 69 3.45 -31.87 -10.35
C GLU A 69 4.26 -30.58 -10.23
N LEU A 70 5.02 -30.24 -11.28
CA LEU A 70 5.79 -28.99 -11.31
C LEU A 70 4.87 -27.77 -11.27
N LEU A 71 3.74 -27.82 -11.97
CA LEU A 71 2.72 -26.76 -11.95
C LEU A 71 2.16 -26.55 -10.54
N LEU A 72 1.84 -27.64 -9.84
CA LEU A 72 1.33 -27.56 -8.46
C LEU A 72 2.36 -27.00 -7.49
N ILE A 73 3.64 -27.39 -7.61
CA ILE A 73 4.72 -26.88 -6.76
C ILE A 73 4.96 -25.39 -7.02
N VAL A 74 5.16 -25.00 -8.28
CA VAL A 74 5.42 -23.60 -8.66
C VAL A 74 4.22 -22.72 -8.30
N GLY A 75 3.01 -23.15 -8.66
CA GLY A 75 1.77 -22.44 -8.33
C GLY A 75 1.59 -22.30 -6.81
N GLY A 76 1.82 -23.38 -6.05
CA GLY A 76 1.76 -23.36 -4.60
C GLY A 76 2.74 -22.38 -3.97
N ILE A 77 4.00 -22.36 -4.43
CA ILE A 77 5.03 -21.42 -3.94
C ILE A 77 4.64 -19.98 -4.25
N VAL A 78 4.24 -19.68 -5.49
CA VAL A 78 3.85 -18.32 -5.88
C VAL A 78 2.65 -17.84 -5.07
N ILE A 79 1.62 -18.68 -4.91
CA ILE A 79 0.45 -18.36 -4.09
C ILE A 79 0.88 -18.10 -2.64
N ALA A 80 1.73 -18.96 -2.05
CA ALA A 80 2.20 -18.78 -0.69
C ALA A 80 2.94 -17.44 -0.51
N VAL A 81 3.84 -17.07 -1.42
CA VAL A 81 4.55 -15.78 -1.38
C VAL A 81 3.58 -14.60 -1.49
N VAL A 82 2.63 -14.64 -2.42
CA VAL A 82 1.63 -13.57 -2.60
C VAL A 82 0.74 -13.43 -1.37
N VAL A 83 0.27 -14.53 -0.81
CA VAL A 83 -0.58 -14.55 0.40
C VAL A 83 0.19 -14.03 1.60
N LEU A 84 1.40 -14.51 1.84
CA LEU A 84 2.23 -14.05 2.96
C LEU A 84 2.58 -12.56 2.84
N GLY A 85 2.97 -12.10 1.65
CA GLY A 85 3.22 -10.68 1.40
C GLY A 85 1.99 -9.82 1.62
N SER A 86 0.83 -10.29 1.17
CA SER A 86 -0.45 -9.60 1.36
C SER A 86 -0.88 -9.55 2.83
N LEU A 87 -0.70 -10.63 3.58
CA LEU A 87 -0.97 -10.68 5.02
C LEU A 87 -0.02 -9.78 5.80
N TYR A 88 1.27 -9.77 5.46
CA TYR A 88 2.24 -8.87 6.05
C TYR A 88 1.85 -7.42 5.83
N LYS A 89 1.48 -7.04 4.58
CA LYS A 89 1.08 -5.67 4.28
C LYS A 89 -0.23 -5.29 4.98
N LEU A 90 -1.17 -6.23 5.09
CA LEU A 90 -2.40 -6.01 5.86
C LEU A 90 -2.10 -5.80 7.35
N ALA A 91 -1.19 -6.57 7.93
CA ALA A 91 -0.77 -6.42 9.32
C ALA A 91 -0.06 -5.08 9.57
N GLU A 92 0.81 -4.66 8.65
CA GLU A 92 1.50 -3.37 8.69
C GLU A 92 0.51 -2.19 8.65
N LEU A 93 -0.46 -2.25 7.73
CA LEU A 93 -1.46 -1.19 7.57
C LEU A 93 -2.48 -1.16 8.71
N ARG A 94 -2.73 -2.27 9.41
CA ARG A 94 -3.67 -2.31 10.56
C ARG A 94 -3.30 -1.38 11.71
N ALA A 95 -2.05 -0.92 11.80
CA ALA A 95 -1.63 0.02 12.83
C ALA A 95 -2.13 1.46 12.60
N GLY A 96 -2.91 1.70 11.55
CA GLY A 96 -3.73 2.90 11.38
C GLY A 96 -2.98 4.09 10.77
N GLY A 97 -3.54 5.28 10.93
CA GLY A 97 -3.03 6.52 10.32
C GLY A 97 -1.59 6.86 10.73
N LYS A 98 -1.20 6.49 11.96
CA LYS A 98 0.12 6.72 12.52
C LYS A 98 1.26 6.19 11.63
N VAL A 99 1.13 4.97 11.11
CA VAL A 99 2.17 4.36 10.27
C VAL A 99 2.36 5.14 8.98
N ILE A 100 1.27 5.65 8.40
CA ILE A 100 1.33 6.46 7.18
C ILE A 100 2.08 7.76 7.46
N ALA A 101 1.70 8.47 8.53
CA ALA A 101 2.36 9.72 8.90
C ALA A 101 3.87 9.55 9.18
N GLU A 102 4.24 8.50 9.92
CA GLU A 102 5.66 8.21 10.22
C GLU A 102 6.42 7.77 8.97
N SER A 103 5.81 7.02 8.05
CA SER A 103 6.44 6.61 6.78
C SER A 103 6.72 7.78 5.83
N LEU A 104 5.95 8.87 5.96
CA LEU A 104 6.15 10.12 5.23
C LEU A 104 7.16 11.06 5.93
N GLY A 105 7.80 10.61 7.01
CA GLY A 105 8.76 11.41 7.79
C GLY A 105 8.11 12.36 8.79
N GLY A 106 6.82 12.17 9.10
CA GLY A 106 6.13 13.00 10.08
C GLY A 106 6.66 12.79 11.50
N ARG A 107 6.94 13.89 12.20
CA ARG A 107 7.23 13.92 13.64
C ARG A 107 5.96 14.21 14.43
N LEU A 108 5.65 13.37 15.41
CA LEU A 108 4.52 13.59 16.31
C LEU A 108 4.72 14.88 17.12
N LEU A 109 3.72 15.76 17.07
CA LEU A 109 3.69 16.96 17.90
C LEU A 109 3.18 16.62 19.30
N SER A 110 3.81 17.22 20.31
CA SER A 110 3.41 17.05 21.71
C SER A 110 2.68 18.30 22.22
N ASN A 111 1.69 18.12 23.10
CA ASN A 111 0.94 19.23 23.71
C ASN A 111 1.82 20.17 24.54
N GLY A 112 3.07 19.77 24.85
CA GLY A 112 4.08 20.60 25.50
C GLY A 112 4.99 21.37 24.54
N ALA A 113 4.65 21.43 23.25
CA ALA A 113 5.41 22.14 22.23
C ALA A 113 5.83 23.54 22.71
N ARG A 114 7.14 23.84 22.63
CA ARG A 114 7.67 25.17 22.99
C ARG A 114 7.48 26.18 21.87
N ASP A 115 7.29 25.71 20.64
CA ASP A 115 7.09 26.53 19.47
C ASP A 115 5.64 27.04 19.37
N VAL A 116 5.50 28.34 19.10
CA VAL A 116 4.21 29.01 18.90
C VAL A 116 3.51 28.45 17.66
N THR A 117 4.28 28.11 16.62
CA THR A 117 3.76 27.57 15.37
C THR A 117 3.13 26.20 15.57
N GLU A 118 3.79 25.31 16.31
CA GLU A 118 3.27 23.98 16.67
C GLU A 118 2.01 24.09 17.55
N ARG A 119 1.97 25.02 18.51
CA ARG A 119 0.76 25.27 19.31
C ARG A 119 -0.40 25.78 18.46
N LYS A 120 -0.12 26.64 17.48
CA LYS A 120 -1.16 27.18 16.59
C LYS A 120 -1.93 26.05 15.91
N ILE A 121 -1.23 25.08 15.31
CA ILE A 121 -1.88 23.95 14.63
C ILE A 121 -2.57 23.01 15.61
N LEU A 122 -1.94 22.67 16.75
CA LEU A 122 -2.56 21.82 17.78
C LEU A 122 -3.90 22.40 18.25
N ASN A 123 -3.95 23.71 18.51
CA ASN A 123 -5.19 24.39 18.90
C ASN A 123 -6.24 24.35 17.78
N VAL A 124 -5.84 24.56 16.52
CA VAL A 124 -6.79 24.50 15.38
C VAL A 124 -7.37 23.09 15.24
N VAL A 125 -6.54 22.06 15.33
CA VAL A 125 -6.99 20.67 15.24
C VAL A 125 -7.93 20.32 16.40
N GLU A 126 -7.62 20.77 17.61
CA GLU A 126 -8.48 20.58 18.78
C GLU A 126 -9.84 21.30 18.61
N GLU A 127 -9.85 22.54 18.12
CA GLU A 127 -11.08 23.26 17.80
C GLU A 127 -11.95 22.53 16.77
N MET A 128 -11.33 21.99 15.71
CA MET A 128 -12.05 21.22 14.68
C MET A 128 -12.58 19.89 15.22
N ALA A 129 -11.83 19.21 16.08
CA ALA A 129 -12.25 17.97 16.73
C ALA A 129 -13.46 18.21 17.65
N ILE A 130 -13.44 19.28 18.45
CA ILE A 130 -14.56 19.69 19.30
C ILE A 130 -15.79 20.00 18.45
N ALA A 131 -15.62 20.81 17.39
CA ALA A 131 -16.72 21.20 16.51
C ALA A 131 -17.34 19.98 15.77
N SER A 132 -16.51 18.99 15.43
CA SER A 132 -16.93 17.78 14.70
C SER A 132 -17.39 16.64 15.61
N GLY A 133 -17.22 16.75 16.93
CA GLY A 133 -17.61 15.72 17.90
C GLY A 133 -16.76 14.44 17.83
N VAL A 134 -15.52 14.53 17.34
CA VAL A 134 -14.59 13.39 17.23
C VAL A 134 -13.46 13.52 18.25
N PRO A 135 -12.80 12.41 18.66
CA PRO A 135 -11.57 12.49 19.45
C PRO A 135 -10.51 13.34 18.76
N VAL A 136 -9.71 14.09 19.52
CA VAL A 136 -8.62 14.91 18.94
C VAL A 136 -7.58 13.97 18.31
N PRO A 137 -7.39 14.01 16.98
CA PRO A 137 -6.44 13.12 16.32
C PRO A 137 -5.01 13.58 16.62
N PRO A 138 -4.03 12.65 16.73
CA PRO A 138 -2.62 12.99 16.80
C PRO A 138 -2.18 13.81 15.58
N VAL A 139 -1.38 14.85 15.80
CA VAL A 139 -0.86 15.73 14.75
C VAL A 139 0.61 15.44 14.49
N TYR A 140 0.95 15.19 13.23
CA TYR A 140 2.30 14.96 12.75
C TYR A 140 2.76 16.12 11.88
N MET A 141 3.96 16.63 12.13
CA MET A 141 4.59 17.68 11.35
C MET A 141 5.66 17.08 10.43
N MET A 142 5.61 17.39 9.14
CA MET A 142 6.70 17.16 8.19
C MET A 142 7.61 18.39 8.23
N ASP A 143 8.69 18.31 9.02
CA ASP A 143 9.59 19.43 9.30
C ASP A 143 10.35 19.93 8.06
N ASP A 144 10.70 19.02 7.14
CA ASP A 144 11.55 19.29 5.98
C ASP A 144 10.76 19.65 4.71
N GLU A 145 9.44 19.87 4.81
CA GLU A 145 8.57 20.18 3.67
C GLU A 145 8.04 21.62 3.72
N ASP A 146 8.52 22.44 2.77
CA ASP A 146 8.15 23.84 2.62
C ASP A 146 6.86 24.05 1.81
N GLY A 147 6.36 23.03 1.10
CA GLY A 147 5.07 23.09 0.42
C GLY A 147 3.91 23.30 1.41
N ILE A 148 2.77 23.82 0.93
CA ILE A 148 1.54 23.92 1.72
C ILE A 148 0.75 22.63 1.47
N ASN A 149 0.79 21.69 2.42
CA ASN A 149 0.05 20.45 2.33
C ASN A 149 -0.44 19.98 3.71
N ALA A 150 -1.55 19.25 3.71
CA ALA A 150 -2.11 18.56 4.86
C ALA A 150 -2.83 17.30 4.39
N PHE A 151 -2.95 16.31 5.26
CA PHE A 151 -3.74 15.12 4.98
C PHE A 151 -4.30 14.50 6.27
N ALA A 152 -5.45 13.86 6.18
CA ALA A 152 -5.95 12.92 7.16
C ALA A 152 -5.66 11.47 6.75
N ALA A 153 -5.24 10.62 7.69
CA ALA A 153 -5.02 9.19 7.46
C ALA A 153 -5.57 8.36 8.62
N GLY A 154 -6.26 7.25 8.33
CA GLY A 154 -6.83 6.34 9.32
C GLY A 154 -7.97 5.50 8.72
N PHE A 155 -8.37 4.42 9.38
CA PHE A 155 -9.53 3.61 8.96
C PHE A 155 -10.84 4.03 9.63
N SER A 156 -10.74 4.72 10.77
CA SER A 156 -11.83 5.20 11.60
C SER A 156 -11.43 6.51 12.28
N PRO A 157 -12.39 7.29 12.81
CA PRO A 157 -12.07 8.47 13.62
C PRO A 157 -11.19 8.17 14.84
N SER A 158 -11.17 6.92 15.33
CA SER A 158 -10.40 6.53 16.52
C SER A 158 -8.91 6.27 16.27
N ASP A 159 -8.53 5.98 15.02
CA ASP A 159 -7.14 5.77 14.58
C ASP A 159 -6.68 6.80 13.54
N ALA A 160 -7.49 7.84 13.33
CA ALA A 160 -7.18 8.94 12.44
C ALA A 160 -6.04 9.80 13.00
N VAL A 161 -5.15 10.23 12.11
CA VAL A 161 -4.09 11.20 12.37
C VAL A 161 -4.16 12.32 11.35
N ILE A 162 -3.66 13.49 11.73
CA ILE A 162 -3.51 14.64 10.85
C ILE A 162 -2.02 14.85 10.57
N GLY A 163 -1.62 14.78 9.30
CA GLY A 163 -0.31 15.19 8.84
C GLY A 163 -0.35 16.60 8.28
N VAL A 164 0.59 17.45 8.68
CA VAL A 164 0.76 18.82 8.16
C VAL A 164 2.21 19.08 7.81
N THR A 165 2.46 19.89 6.78
CA THR A 165 3.81 20.33 6.45
C THR A 165 4.19 21.59 7.23
N ARG A 166 5.49 21.80 7.47
CA ARG A 166 5.98 23.05 8.09
C ARG A 166 5.55 24.26 7.26
N GLY A 167 5.65 24.16 5.93
CA GLY A 167 5.19 25.20 5.02
C GLY A 167 3.71 25.55 5.18
N CYS A 168 2.83 24.56 5.42
CA CYS A 168 1.41 24.80 5.67
C CYS A 168 1.19 25.64 6.93
N VAL A 169 1.83 25.27 8.03
CA VAL A 169 1.61 25.94 9.33
C VAL A 169 2.28 27.31 9.36
N GLU A 170 3.41 27.51 8.69
CA GLU A 170 4.12 28.80 8.69
C GLU A 170 3.53 29.82 7.70
N LYS A 171 3.08 29.37 6.52
CA LYS A 171 2.62 30.27 5.45
C LYS A 171 1.15 30.65 5.56
N LEU A 172 0.31 29.79 6.14
CA LEU A 172 -1.11 30.06 6.28
C LEU A 172 -1.43 30.86 7.55
N THR A 173 -2.37 31.78 7.39
CA THR A 173 -3.03 32.44 8.52
C THR A 173 -3.84 31.42 9.34
N ARG A 174 -4.25 31.80 10.55
CA ARG A 174 -5.04 30.90 11.42
C ARG A 174 -6.35 30.49 10.75
N ASP A 175 -7.04 31.43 10.10
CA ASP A 175 -8.35 31.20 9.48
C ASP A 175 -8.22 30.30 8.25
N GLU A 176 -7.19 30.50 7.42
CA GLU A 176 -6.89 29.61 6.30
C GLU A 176 -6.53 28.21 6.78
N LEU A 177 -5.72 28.10 7.85
CA LEU A 177 -5.36 26.82 8.44
C LEU A 177 -6.58 26.09 9.01
N GLN A 178 -7.51 26.82 9.66
CA GLN A 178 -8.81 26.27 10.07
C GLN A 178 -9.61 25.77 8.87
N GLY A 179 -9.65 26.51 7.76
CA GLY A 179 -10.31 26.07 6.53
C GLY A 179 -9.73 24.77 5.97
N VAL A 180 -8.41 24.64 5.93
CA VAL A 180 -7.73 23.41 5.50
C VAL A 180 -8.01 22.26 6.47
N MET A 181 -7.91 22.48 7.79
CA MET A 181 -8.22 21.44 8.77
C MET A 181 -9.69 21.02 8.72
N ALA A 182 -10.62 21.95 8.52
CA ALA A 182 -12.04 21.61 8.34
C ALA A 182 -12.25 20.71 7.11
N HIS A 183 -11.54 20.97 6.01
CA HIS A 183 -11.55 20.07 4.84
C HIS A 183 -11.01 18.68 5.20
N GLU A 184 -9.89 18.58 5.90
CA GLU A 184 -9.31 17.28 6.29
C GLU A 184 -10.20 16.50 7.26
N PHE A 185 -10.84 17.18 8.21
CA PHE A 185 -11.81 16.55 9.12
C PHE A 185 -13.04 16.03 8.38
N SER A 186 -13.44 16.64 7.25
CA SER A 186 -14.52 16.11 6.42
C SER A 186 -14.20 14.77 5.75
N HIS A 187 -12.91 14.39 5.66
CA HIS A 187 -12.48 13.05 5.21
C HIS A 187 -12.44 12.02 6.35
N ILE A 188 -12.42 12.46 7.60
CA ILE A 188 -12.41 11.58 8.79
C ILE A 188 -13.83 11.12 9.15
N LEU A 189 -14.83 11.97 8.88
CA LEU A 189 -16.27 11.75 9.16
C LEU A 189 -16.94 10.88 8.08
#